data_AF-A0A8X6L3I7-F1
#
_entry.id   AF-A0A8X6L3I7-F1
#
_cell.length_a   1.000
_cell.length_b   1.000
_cell.length_c   1.000
_cell.angle_alpha   90.00
_cell.angle_beta   90.00
_cell.angle_gamma   90.00
#
_symmetry.space_group_name_H-M   'P 1'
#
loop_
_entity.id
_entity.type
_entity.pdbx_description
1 polymer ?
#
loop_
_entity_poly.entity_id
_entity_poly.type
_entity_poly.pdbx_seq_one_letter_code
_entity_poly.pdbx_strand_id
1 'polypeptide(L)'
;MECHSEFVEALGNNALSYRTVVRWVGKFQQGRVSTSDKQRSGRPLIVRTDLARAAVKALKGIYGNLYSEKNVCISSTHTHAGPGGFLQYALYIVTSQGFIRQTFDSIIEGIVKSVKMAHQNMQPGYIFWNEGDLFNASINRSPTSYLNNPPEERENYKTNVDTNMLLLKFTDLNRKPIGMINWFAVHCTSMNNTNKLISSDNKGYASVLFEQKMNGKVPIGKGPFVAAFAQANEGDVSPNTKGARCIDTGLPCDVNTSTCNGQNEKCIAFGPGKDMFESTEIIARKQFEKAVELFESANSPISGPIGFAHQFIDMSNQTVRLNKTANATTCKPAMGYSFAAGTTDGPGGFDFKQVGFFIQKCLFVLVSIYQIIRFALLMKMFYSPSYL
;
A
#
# COMPACT_ATOMS: atom_id res chain seq x y z
N MET A 1 -39.81 3.31 1.87
CA MET A 1 -40.11 2.69 3.18
C MET A 1 -39.00 1.77 3.62
N GLU A 2 -38.72 0.69 2.89
CA GLU A 2 -37.67 -0.30 3.22
C GLU A 2 -36.31 0.32 3.60
N CYS A 3 -35.76 1.21 2.76
CA CYS A 3 -34.46 1.84 3.03
C CYS A 3 -34.37 2.64 4.34
N HIS A 4 -35.49 3.16 4.88
CA HIS A 4 -35.48 3.89 6.15
C HIS A 4 -35.68 2.96 7.34
N SER A 5 -36.51 1.92 7.21
CA SER A 5 -36.64 0.90 8.26
C SER A 5 -35.29 0.23 8.52
N GLU A 6 -34.57 -0.13 7.45
CA GLU A 6 -33.21 -0.66 7.55
C GLU A 6 -32.22 0.38 8.15
N PHE A 7 -32.41 1.68 7.87
CA PHE A 7 -31.56 2.76 8.42
C PHE A 7 -31.78 2.97 9.92
N VAL A 8 -33.02 2.80 10.39
CA VAL A 8 -33.39 2.83 11.81
C VAL A 8 -32.85 1.59 12.53
N GLU A 9 -32.92 0.41 11.89
CA GLU A 9 -32.35 -0.82 12.43
C GLU A 9 -30.83 -0.72 12.63
N ALA A 10 -30.10 -0.12 11.68
CA ALA A 10 -28.66 0.02 11.75
C ALA A 10 -28.16 1.13 12.71
N LEU A 11 -28.92 2.22 12.89
CA LEU A 11 -28.44 3.43 13.57
C LEU A 11 -29.26 3.85 14.81
N GLY A 12 -30.39 3.18 15.08
CA GLY A 12 -31.30 3.51 16.17
C GLY A 12 -31.71 4.99 16.17
N ASN A 13 -31.60 5.64 17.33
CA ASN A 13 -31.97 7.05 17.51
C ASN A 13 -31.15 8.06 16.68
N ASN A 14 -30.05 7.62 16.05
CA ASN A 14 -29.22 8.46 15.17
C ASN A 14 -29.65 8.41 13.70
N ALA A 15 -30.71 7.67 13.38
CA ALA A 15 -31.23 7.57 12.02
C ALA A 15 -31.80 8.92 11.53
N LEU A 16 -31.51 9.25 10.28
CA LEU A 16 -32.06 10.41 9.59
C LEU A 16 -33.54 10.19 9.32
N SER A 17 -34.32 11.28 9.36
CA SER A 17 -35.75 11.21 9.15
C SER A 17 -36.13 10.58 7.80
N TYR A 18 -37.25 9.86 7.78
CA TYR A 18 -37.83 9.22 6.60
C TYR A 18 -37.83 10.12 5.37
N ARG A 19 -38.27 11.38 5.54
CA ARG A 19 -38.34 12.37 4.47
C ARG A 19 -36.98 12.70 3.86
N THR A 20 -35.92 12.71 4.66
CA THR A 20 -34.54 12.96 4.22
C THR A 20 -34.03 11.78 3.39
N VAL A 21 -34.23 10.57 3.90
CA VAL A 21 -33.84 9.31 3.24
C VAL A 21 -34.53 9.17 1.88
N VAL A 22 -35.85 9.39 1.82
CA VAL A 22 -36.63 9.35 0.56
C VAL A 22 -36.11 10.36 -0.46
N ARG A 23 -35.79 11.59 -0.03
CA ARG A 23 -35.25 12.62 -0.92
C ARG A 23 -33.88 12.23 -1.51
N TRP A 24 -33.05 11.54 -0.74
CA TRP A 24 -31.73 11.11 -1.20
C TRP A 24 -31.80 9.93 -2.14
N VAL A 25 -32.59 8.90 -1.80
CA VAL A 25 -32.84 7.76 -2.68
C VAL A 25 -33.41 8.25 -4.03
N GLY A 26 -34.37 9.18 -4.01
CA GLY A 26 -34.91 9.78 -5.22
C GLY A 26 -33.86 10.52 -6.06
N LYS A 27 -32.94 11.27 -5.44
CA LYS A 27 -31.84 11.93 -6.16
C LYS A 27 -30.84 10.93 -6.74
N PHE A 28 -30.55 9.85 -6.03
CA PHE A 28 -29.63 8.80 -6.48
C PHE A 28 -30.21 8.01 -7.67
N GLN A 29 -31.48 7.61 -7.61
CA GLN A 29 -32.19 6.96 -8.72
C GLN A 29 -32.24 7.83 -9.99
N GLN A 30 -32.22 9.16 -9.83
CA GLN A 30 -32.13 10.12 -10.94
C GLN A 30 -30.68 10.34 -11.44
N GLY A 31 -29.73 9.50 -11.04
CA GLY A 31 -28.35 9.56 -11.51
C GLY A 31 -27.53 10.75 -10.99
N ARG A 32 -28.01 11.49 -9.98
CA ARG A 32 -27.20 12.54 -9.36
C ARG A 32 -26.09 11.94 -8.51
N VAL A 33 -24.89 11.90 -9.07
CA VAL A 33 -23.64 11.65 -8.36
C VAL A 33 -22.99 12.98 -7.94
N SER A 34 -22.48 13.06 -6.72
CA SER A 34 -21.73 14.24 -6.23
C SER A 34 -20.28 14.23 -6.74
N THR A 35 -20.09 14.06 -8.04
CA THR A 35 -18.76 14.04 -8.69
C THR A 35 -18.38 15.37 -9.34
N SER A 36 -19.26 16.38 -9.29
CA SER A 36 -18.87 17.75 -9.66
C SER A 36 -18.20 18.42 -8.46
N ASP A 37 -16.87 18.44 -8.47
CA ASP A 37 -16.03 19.16 -7.51
C ASP A 37 -16.19 20.68 -7.72
N LYS A 38 -17.35 21.22 -7.36
CA LYS A 38 -17.55 22.66 -7.28
C LYS A 38 -16.70 23.18 -6.13
N GLN A 39 -15.84 24.15 -6.41
CA GLN A 39 -15.00 24.81 -5.42
C GLN A 39 -15.88 25.42 -4.31
N ARG A 40 -15.75 24.90 -3.07
CA ARG A 40 -16.46 25.41 -1.89
C ARG A 40 -15.49 26.18 -1.00
N SER A 41 -15.84 27.40 -0.63
CA SER A 41 -15.12 28.20 0.37
C SER A 41 -15.15 27.47 1.71
N GLY A 42 -13.99 27.04 2.20
CA GLY A 42 -13.85 26.34 3.49
C GLY A 42 -13.22 24.94 3.42
N ARG A 43 -12.85 24.43 2.24
CA ARG A 43 -11.86 23.33 2.17
C ARG A 43 -10.48 23.91 2.49
N PRO A 44 -9.65 23.26 3.33
CA PRO A 44 -8.23 23.57 3.41
C PRO A 44 -7.65 23.59 1.99
N LEU A 45 -6.69 24.47 1.72
CA LEU A 45 -5.88 24.42 0.51
C LEU A 45 -5.23 23.03 0.47
N ILE A 46 -5.89 22.10 -0.24
CA ILE A 46 -5.33 20.79 -0.56
C ILE A 46 -3.96 21.10 -1.15
N VAL A 47 -2.90 20.56 -0.54
CA VAL A 47 -1.58 20.57 -1.18
C VAL A 47 -1.80 19.85 -2.52
N ARG A 48 -1.88 20.62 -3.61
CA ARG A 48 -2.22 20.11 -4.95
C ARG A 48 -1.04 19.39 -5.62
N THR A 49 -0.01 19.08 -4.84
CA THR A 49 1.21 18.48 -5.35
C THR A 49 1.37 17.13 -4.68
N ASP A 50 1.27 16.09 -5.50
CA ASP A 50 1.56 14.72 -5.12
C ASP A 50 2.96 14.63 -4.48
N LEU A 51 3.15 13.72 -3.53
CA LEU A 51 4.41 13.55 -2.80
C LEU A 51 5.60 13.37 -3.76
N ALA A 52 5.44 12.55 -4.80
CA ALA A 52 6.49 12.33 -5.79
C ALA A 52 6.79 13.61 -6.58
N ARG A 53 5.74 14.34 -6.99
CA ARG A 53 5.87 15.62 -7.68
C ARG A 53 6.54 16.68 -6.81
N ALA A 54 6.25 16.69 -5.51
CA ALA A 54 6.84 17.63 -4.58
C ALA A 54 8.35 17.36 -4.40
N ALA A 55 8.74 16.09 -4.26
CA ALA A 55 10.14 15.69 -4.17
C ALA A 55 10.90 16.03 -5.47
N VAL A 56 10.34 15.68 -6.64
CA VAL A 56 10.94 16.03 -7.94
C VAL A 56 11.06 17.54 -8.13
N LYS A 57 10.02 18.32 -7.75
CA LYS A 57 10.08 19.78 -7.79
C LYS A 57 11.19 20.34 -6.89
N ALA A 58 11.35 19.79 -5.68
CA ALA A 58 12.40 20.22 -4.77
C ALA A 58 13.79 19.89 -5.33
N LEU A 59 14.00 18.70 -5.89
CA LEU A 59 15.23 18.32 -6.57
C LEU A 59 15.52 19.22 -7.78
N LYS A 60 14.50 19.53 -8.58
CA LYS A 60 14.61 20.46 -9.72
C LYS A 60 15.04 21.86 -9.30
N GLY A 61 14.60 22.32 -8.13
CA GLY A 61 15.04 23.60 -7.56
C GLY A 61 16.53 23.64 -7.21
N ILE A 62 17.15 22.49 -6.93
CA ILE A 62 18.57 22.38 -6.54
C ILE A 62 19.45 22.06 -7.76
N TYR A 63 19.01 21.14 -8.62
CA TYR A 63 19.81 20.54 -9.68
C TYR A 63 19.35 20.90 -11.10
N GLY A 64 18.41 21.84 -11.25
CA GLY A 64 17.84 22.19 -12.53
C GLY A 64 17.17 20.98 -13.20
N ASN A 65 17.43 20.75 -14.48
CA ASN A 65 16.79 19.67 -15.24
C ASN A 65 17.45 18.29 -15.08
N LEU A 66 18.46 18.15 -14.22
CA LEU A 66 19.17 16.88 -14.03
C LEU A 66 18.25 15.78 -13.47
N TYR A 67 17.41 16.15 -12.51
CA TYR A 67 16.40 15.28 -11.90
C TYR A 67 15.00 15.78 -12.26
N SER A 68 14.22 14.94 -12.92
CA SER A 68 12.89 15.27 -13.45
C SER A 68 11.93 14.09 -13.28
N GLU A 69 10.66 14.31 -13.62
CA GLU A 69 9.63 13.26 -13.62
C GLU A 69 9.99 12.10 -14.56
N LYS A 70 10.87 12.33 -15.54
CA LYS A 70 11.26 11.31 -16.52
C LYS A 70 12.24 10.28 -15.96
N ASN A 71 13.10 10.67 -15.03
CA ASN A 71 14.25 9.87 -14.60
C ASN A 71 14.37 9.71 -13.07
N VAL A 72 13.36 10.14 -12.31
CA VAL A 72 13.27 9.92 -10.87
C VAL A 72 12.09 8.99 -10.59
N CYS A 73 12.39 7.79 -10.08
CA CYS A 73 11.39 6.86 -9.58
C CYS A 73 11.37 6.94 -8.04
N ILE A 74 10.19 7.11 -7.45
CA ILE A 74 9.97 7.07 -6.01
C ILE A 74 9.10 5.85 -5.72
N SER A 75 9.68 4.88 -5.02
CA SER A 75 9.02 3.65 -4.60
C SER A 75 8.98 3.57 -3.08
N SER A 76 7.97 2.90 -2.53
CA SER A 76 7.80 2.69 -1.09
C SER A 76 7.92 1.22 -0.74
N THR A 77 8.40 0.91 0.46
CA THR A 77 8.41 -0.46 1.00
C THR A 77 7.01 -0.96 1.36
N HIS A 78 6.00 -0.09 1.34
CA HIS A 78 4.63 -0.38 1.75
C HIS A 78 4.49 -0.78 3.24
N THR A 79 5.29 -0.21 4.15
CA THR A 79 5.06 -0.36 5.60
C THR A 79 3.71 0.24 6.04
N HIS A 80 2.98 -0.51 6.86
CA HIS A 80 1.73 -0.07 7.49
C HIS A 80 1.94 0.60 8.87
N ALA A 81 3.20 0.76 9.29
CA ALA A 81 3.57 1.34 10.58
C ALA A 81 4.25 2.72 10.45
N GLY A 82 3.88 3.51 9.44
CA GLY A 82 4.32 4.90 9.26
C GLY A 82 3.24 5.92 9.68
N PRO A 83 3.62 7.16 10.05
CA PRO A 83 2.64 8.22 10.28
C PRO A 83 1.91 8.59 8.98
N GLY A 84 0.58 8.71 9.03
CA GLY A 84 -0.26 9.09 7.90
C GLY A 84 -0.26 10.60 7.59
N GLY A 85 -1.22 11.04 6.78
CA GLY A 85 -1.52 12.46 6.57
C GLY A 85 -0.66 13.18 5.53
N PHE A 86 0.09 12.47 4.70
CA PHE A 86 0.98 13.07 3.68
C PHE A 86 0.45 12.96 2.25
N LEU A 87 -0.73 12.37 2.04
CA LEU A 87 -1.37 12.22 0.73
C LEU A 87 -2.44 13.29 0.53
N GLN A 88 -2.65 13.70 -0.72
CA GLN A 88 -3.52 14.84 -1.08
C GLN A 88 -4.98 14.48 -1.37
N TYR A 89 -5.26 13.21 -1.71
CA TYR A 89 -6.61 12.78 -2.09
C TYR A 89 -7.45 12.44 -0.87
N ALA A 90 -8.72 12.85 -0.89
CA ALA A 90 -9.65 12.71 0.24
C ALA A 90 -9.73 11.27 0.77
N LEU A 91 -9.70 10.27 -0.11
CA LEU A 91 -9.72 8.85 0.26
C LEU A 91 -8.63 8.50 1.29
N TYR A 92 -7.41 9.03 1.12
CA TYR A 92 -6.27 8.73 1.98
C TYR A 92 -6.17 9.68 3.20
N ILE A 93 -6.74 10.88 3.08
CA ILE A 93 -6.74 11.88 4.16
C ILE A 93 -7.74 11.52 5.26
N VAL A 94 -8.86 10.89 4.90
CA VAL A 94 -9.95 10.54 5.84
C VAL A 94 -9.41 9.72 7.01
N THR A 95 -8.71 8.62 6.75
CA THR A 95 -8.17 7.76 7.82
C THR A 95 -7.05 8.42 8.61
N SER A 96 -6.36 9.40 8.01
CA SER A 96 -5.32 10.20 8.65
C SER A 96 -5.86 11.40 9.44
N GLN A 97 -7.19 11.60 9.43
CA GLN A 97 -7.88 12.75 10.05
C GLN A 97 -7.39 14.13 9.57
N GLY A 98 -6.84 14.20 8.36
CA GLY A 98 -6.32 15.45 7.82
C GLY A 98 -4.97 15.32 7.13
N PHE A 99 -4.51 16.43 6.57
CA PHE A 99 -3.17 16.56 6.03
C PHE A 99 -2.23 17.07 7.14
N ILE A 100 -1.17 16.31 7.41
CA ILE A 100 -0.19 16.58 8.47
C ILE A 100 1.08 17.09 7.81
N ARG A 101 1.24 18.41 7.83
CA ARG A 101 2.34 19.11 7.14
C ARG A 101 3.72 18.65 7.61
N GLN A 102 3.89 18.43 8.91
CA GLN A 102 5.15 17.96 9.50
C GLN A 102 5.58 16.60 8.93
N THR A 103 4.65 15.65 8.78
CA THR A 103 4.91 14.35 8.17
C THR A 103 5.31 14.50 6.71
N PHE A 104 4.55 15.28 5.95
CA PHE A 104 4.83 15.53 4.54
C PHE A 104 6.21 16.16 4.33
N ASP A 105 6.51 17.25 5.03
CA ASP A 105 7.77 17.97 4.88
C ASP A 105 8.97 17.09 5.28
N SER A 106 8.84 16.32 6.38
CA SER A 106 9.89 15.38 6.81
C SER A 106 10.20 14.31 5.77
N ILE A 107 9.18 13.79 5.08
CA ILE A 107 9.38 12.81 3.99
C ILE A 107 10.08 13.47 2.80
N ILE A 108 9.63 14.66 2.37
CA ILE A 108 10.25 15.38 1.25
C ILE A 108 11.71 15.74 1.55
N GLU A 109 11.98 16.28 2.74
CA GLU A 109 13.34 16.62 3.17
C GLU A 109 14.23 15.38 3.25
N GLY A 110 13.72 14.26 3.77
CA GLY A 110 14.42 12.98 3.80
C GLY A 110 14.79 12.48 2.40
N ILE A 111 13.85 12.51 1.45
CA ILE A 111 14.07 12.10 0.05
C ILE A 111 15.11 13.02 -0.62
N VAL A 112 14.97 14.35 -0.48
CA VAL A 112 15.92 15.28 -1.10
C VAL A 112 17.31 15.11 -0.49
N LYS A 113 17.40 14.90 0.83
CA LYS A 113 18.67 14.66 1.52
C LYS A 113 19.35 13.38 1.06
N SER A 114 18.62 12.27 0.91
CA SER A 114 19.20 11.00 0.45
C SER A 114 19.73 11.11 -0.99
N VAL A 115 18.99 11.76 -1.89
CA VAL A 115 19.44 12.02 -3.26
C VAL A 115 20.66 12.94 -3.28
N LYS A 116 20.70 13.99 -2.45
CA LYS A 116 21.87 14.87 -2.33
C LYS A 116 23.10 14.10 -1.86
N MET A 117 22.95 13.23 -0.86
CA MET A 117 24.02 12.38 -0.37
C MET A 117 24.52 11.41 -1.47
N ALA A 118 23.61 10.78 -2.21
CA ALA A 118 23.98 9.89 -3.32
C ALA A 118 24.70 10.66 -4.45
N HIS A 119 24.19 11.82 -4.85
CA HIS A 119 24.78 12.67 -5.88
C HIS A 119 26.20 13.12 -5.51
N GLN A 120 26.43 13.51 -4.25
CA GLN A 120 27.74 13.99 -3.79
C GLN A 120 28.77 12.87 -3.61
N ASN A 121 28.33 11.60 -3.57
CA ASN A 121 29.19 10.43 -3.39
C ASN A 121 29.21 9.51 -4.63
N MET A 122 28.89 10.05 -5.81
CA MET A 122 28.99 9.30 -7.06
C MET A 122 30.45 8.88 -7.31
N GLN A 123 30.64 7.62 -7.72
CA GLN A 123 31.95 7.07 -8.04
C GLN A 123 31.86 6.06 -9.18
N PRO A 124 32.94 5.87 -9.98
CA PRO A 124 32.99 4.81 -10.98
C PRO A 124 32.87 3.42 -10.34
N GLY A 125 32.17 2.52 -11.02
CA GLY A 125 31.87 1.22 -10.46
C GLY A 125 31.18 0.28 -11.42
N TYR A 126 30.72 -0.85 -10.88
CA TYR A 126 30.02 -1.89 -11.63
C TYR A 126 28.68 -2.19 -10.98
N ILE A 127 27.72 -2.60 -11.81
CA ILE A 127 26.44 -3.14 -11.38
C ILE A 127 26.43 -4.62 -11.77
N PHE A 128 26.00 -5.46 -10.85
CA PHE A 128 25.75 -6.87 -11.08
C PHE A 128 24.31 -7.20 -10.72
N TRP A 129 23.80 -8.28 -11.28
CA TRP A 129 22.50 -8.79 -10.90
C TRP A 129 22.54 -10.28 -10.58
N ASN A 130 21.55 -10.72 -9.81
CA ASN A 130 21.27 -12.12 -9.53
C ASN A 130 19.81 -12.28 -9.12
N GLU A 131 19.29 -13.49 -9.20
CA GLU A 131 17.93 -13.81 -8.76
C GLU A 131 17.84 -15.19 -8.14
N GLY A 132 16.81 -15.43 -7.33
CA GLY A 132 16.53 -16.74 -6.78
C GLY A 132 15.26 -16.80 -5.96
N ASP A 133 14.73 -18.02 -5.78
CA ASP A 133 13.47 -18.23 -5.09
C ASP A 133 13.63 -18.15 -3.56
N LEU A 134 12.78 -17.35 -2.92
CA LEU A 134 12.57 -17.29 -1.47
C LEU A 134 11.23 -17.92 -1.10
N PHE A 135 11.29 -19.12 -0.52
CA PHE A 135 10.11 -19.82 -0.02
C PHE A 135 9.82 -19.50 1.45
N ASN A 136 8.58 -19.77 1.87
CA ASN A 136 8.13 -19.65 3.27
C ASN A 136 8.26 -18.24 3.88
N ALA A 137 8.41 -17.19 3.08
CA ALA A 137 8.39 -15.80 3.54
C ALA A 137 7.03 -15.11 3.32
N SER A 138 6.12 -15.77 2.60
CA SER A 138 4.82 -15.21 2.28
C SER A 138 3.79 -16.30 1.97
N ILE A 139 2.51 -15.91 1.97
CA ILE A 139 1.36 -16.69 1.50
C ILE A 139 0.43 -15.80 0.65
N ASN A 140 -0.37 -16.41 -0.23
CA ASN A 140 -1.43 -15.69 -0.92
C ASN A 140 -2.62 -15.49 0.03
N ARG A 141 -3.08 -14.24 0.22
CA ARG A 141 -4.20 -13.88 1.10
C ARG A 141 -5.57 -13.85 0.41
N SER A 142 -5.61 -14.06 -0.90
CA SER A 142 -6.83 -14.16 -1.72
C SER A 142 -6.74 -15.35 -2.71
N PRO A 143 -6.44 -16.58 -2.24
CA PRO A 143 -6.10 -17.71 -3.11
C PRO A 143 -7.26 -18.11 -4.04
N THR A 144 -8.51 -17.94 -3.61
CA THR A 144 -9.70 -18.22 -4.42
C THR A 144 -9.81 -17.27 -5.62
N SER A 145 -9.33 -16.04 -5.50
CA SER A 145 -9.27 -15.09 -6.62
C SER A 145 -8.18 -15.48 -7.61
N TYR A 146 -7.02 -15.95 -7.13
CA TYR A 146 -5.97 -16.51 -7.99
C TYR A 146 -6.47 -17.69 -8.82
N LEU A 147 -7.30 -18.58 -8.24
CA LEU A 147 -7.86 -19.74 -8.96
C LEU A 147 -8.79 -19.36 -10.12
N ASN A 148 -9.26 -18.10 -10.21
CA ASN A 148 -10.05 -17.61 -11.33
C ASN A 148 -9.20 -17.28 -12.57
N ASN A 149 -7.87 -17.23 -12.44
CA ASN A 149 -6.99 -17.10 -13.60
C ASN A 149 -7.05 -18.38 -14.47
N PRO A 150 -6.92 -18.26 -15.81
CA PRO A 150 -6.95 -19.40 -16.73
C PRO A 150 -6.06 -20.56 -16.26
N PRO A 151 -6.55 -21.82 -16.30
CA PRO A 151 -5.74 -22.97 -15.91
C PRO A 151 -4.42 -23.05 -16.66
N GLU A 152 -4.40 -22.81 -17.98
CA GLU A 152 -3.18 -22.84 -18.78
C GLU A 152 -2.15 -21.77 -18.39
N GLU A 153 -2.58 -20.64 -17.83
CA GLU A 153 -1.69 -19.61 -17.31
C GLU A 153 -1.08 -20.07 -15.99
N ARG A 154 -1.91 -20.56 -15.07
CA ARG A 154 -1.49 -20.99 -13.72
C ARG A 154 -0.49 -22.14 -13.76
N GLU A 155 -0.57 -23.04 -14.73
CA GLU A 155 0.36 -24.15 -14.93
C GLU A 155 1.81 -23.70 -15.22
N ASN A 156 2.02 -22.45 -15.65
CA ASN A 156 3.36 -21.89 -15.84
C ASN A 156 4.05 -21.48 -14.53
N TYR A 157 3.33 -21.51 -13.40
CA TYR A 157 3.83 -21.04 -12.10
C TYR A 157 3.80 -22.16 -11.08
N LYS A 158 4.89 -22.27 -10.30
CA LYS A 158 5.02 -23.30 -9.25
C LYS A 158 4.13 -23.05 -8.04
N THR A 159 3.81 -21.79 -7.76
CA THR A 159 3.04 -21.38 -6.59
C THR A 159 2.10 -20.23 -6.94
N ASN A 160 1.19 -19.87 -6.03
CA ASN A 160 0.27 -18.73 -6.17
C ASN A 160 0.82 -17.43 -5.55
N VAL A 161 2.11 -17.38 -5.26
CA VAL A 161 2.83 -16.16 -4.87
C VAL A 161 4.10 -16.05 -5.71
N ASP A 162 4.58 -14.84 -5.94
CA ASP A 162 5.88 -14.66 -6.57
C ASP A 162 7.00 -14.92 -5.56
N THR A 163 7.73 -16.02 -5.75
CA THR A 163 8.86 -16.40 -4.90
C THR A 163 10.18 -15.79 -5.36
N ASN A 164 10.24 -15.22 -6.56
CA ASN A 164 11.48 -14.72 -7.12
C ASN A 164 11.93 -13.45 -6.39
N MET A 165 13.15 -13.48 -5.86
CA MET A 165 13.85 -12.31 -5.38
C MET A 165 14.91 -11.90 -6.39
N LEU A 166 14.78 -10.68 -6.93
CA LEU A 166 15.77 -10.07 -7.82
C LEU A 166 16.68 -9.14 -7.01
N LEU A 167 17.99 -9.18 -7.24
CA LEU A 167 18.97 -8.33 -6.57
C LEU A 167 19.88 -7.63 -7.57
N LEU A 168 20.11 -6.34 -7.35
CA LEU A 168 21.18 -5.54 -7.95
C LEU A 168 22.25 -5.23 -6.91
N LYS A 169 23.50 -5.52 -7.26
CA LYS A 169 24.69 -5.26 -6.44
C LYS A 169 25.53 -4.17 -7.09
N PHE A 170 25.91 -3.17 -6.31
CA PHE A 170 26.74 -2.05 -6.74
C PHE A 170 28.12 -2.14 -6.09
N THR A 171 29.18 -2.05 -6.89
CA THR A 171 30.57 -2.06 -6.40
C THR A 171 31.38 -0.92 -7.00
N ASP A 172 32.47 -0.52 -6.36
CA ASP A 172 33.48 0.34 -6.97
C ASP A 172 34.30 -0.42 -8.04
N LEU A 173 35.29 0.24 -8.64
CA LEU A 173 36.20 -0.37 -9.61
C LEU A 173 37.06 -1.50 -9.04
N ASN A 174 37.29 -1.52 -7.72
CA ASN A 174 38.04 -2.55 -7.00
C ASN A 174 37.12 -3.70 -6.51
N ARG A 175 35.87 -3.75 -6.97
CA ARG A 175 34.83 -4.70 -6.53
C ARG A 175 34.44 -4.57 -5.06
N LYS A 176 34.78 -3.47 -4.39
CA LYS A 176 34.31 -3.19 -3.03
C LYS A 176 32.81 -2.87 -3.07
N PRO A 177 31.98 -3.55 -2.26
CA PRO A 177 30.55 -3.25 -2.12
C PRO A 177 30.25 -1.80 -1.77
N ILE A 178 29.33 -1.17 -2.50
CA ILE A 178 28.79 0.18 -2.23
C ILE A 178 27.35 0.11 -1.75
N GLY A 179 26.54 -0.78 -2.32
CA GLY A 179 25.15 -0.91 -1.93
C GLY A 179 24.43 -2.02 -2.69
N MET A 180 23.16 -2.22 -2.37
CA MET A 180 22.27 -3.12 -3.08
C MET A 180 20.84 -2.62 -3.11
N ILE A 181 20.09 -3.06 -4.12
CA ILE A 181 18.63 -2.98 -4.14
C ILE A 181 18.12 -4.38 -4.47
N ASN A 182 17.15 -4.89 -3.72
CA ASN A 182 16.45 -6.12 -4.07
C ASN A 182 14.94 -5.92 -4.14
N TRP A 183 14.28 -6.73 -4.96
CA TRP A 183 12.84 -6.74 -5.17
C TRP A 183 12.29 -8.11 -4.78
N PHE A 184 11.24 -8.12 -3.96
CA PHE A 184 10.54 -9.34 -3.54
C PHE A 184 9.11 -9.01 -3.13
N ALA A 185 8.13 -9.80 -3.58
CA ALA A 185 6.71 -9.55 -3.32
C ALA A 185 6.32 -10.03 -1.92
N VAL A 186 6.14 -9.11 -0.96
CA VAL A 186 5.52 -9.41 0.34
C VAL A 186 5.09 -8.12 1.03
N HIS A 187 3.85 -8.04 1.51
CA HIS A 187 3.38 -6.89 2.29
C HIS A 187 4.24 -6.65 3.53
N CYS A 188 4.45 -5.37 3.86
CA CYS A 188 5.01 -4.95 5.13
C CYS A 188 3.91 -4.74 6.19
N THR A 189 3.25 -5.86 6.52
CA THR A 189 2.15 -5.99 7.49
C THR A 189 2.45 -7.05 8.54
N SER A 190 3.72 -7.28 8.87
CA SER A 190 4.08 -8.15 10.00
C SER A 190 3.74 -7.48 11.33
N MET A 191 3.92 -6.17 11.42
CA MET A 191 3.37 -5.31 12.47
C MET A 191 1.89 -5.04 12.16
N ASN A 192 0.99 -5.61 12.95
CA ASN A 192 -0.45 -5.50 12.70
C ASN A 192 -1.04 -4.14 13.17
N ASN A 193 -2.34 -3.94 12.96
CA ASN A 193 -3.04 -2.68 13.24
C ASN A 193 -3.18 -2.31 14.74
N THR A 194 -2.79 -3.17 15.67
CA THR A 194 -2.74 -2.84 17.10
C THR A 194 -1.44 -2.14 17.50
N ASN A 195 -0.40 -2.24 16.67
CA ASN A 195 0.86 -1.52 16.85
C ASN A 195 0.65 -0.01 16.87
N LYS A 196 1.39 0.68 17.75
CA LYS A 196 1.43 2.16 17.86
C LYS A 196 2.83 2.74 17.68
N LEU A 197 3.83 1.90 17.42
CA LEU A 197 5.22 2.31 17.21
C LEU A 197 5.50 2.55 15.73
N ILE A 198 6.25 3.60 15.42
CA ILE A 198 6.74 3.81 14.05
C ILE A 198 7.71 2.67 13.70
N SER A 199 7.50 2.04 12.56
CA SER A 199 8.33 0.92 12.11
C SER A 199 8.41 0.85 10.58
N SER A 200 9.56 0.40 10.09
CA SER A 200 9.80 0.07 8.69
C SER A 200 9.44 -1.38 8.35
N ASP A 201 8.88 -2.12 9.32
CA ASP A 201 8.39 -3.50 9.22
C ASP A 201 9.46 -4.49 8.69
N ASN A 202 9.04 -5.60 8.10
CA ASN A 202 9.90 -6.72 7.75
C ASN A 202 10.99 -6.34 6.71
N LYS A 203 10.66 -5.55 5.66
CA LYS A 203 11.64 -5.10 4.67
C LYS A 203 12.65 -4.12 5.26
N GLY A 204 12.19 -3.18 6.07
CA GLY A 204 13.09 -2.23 6.71
C GLY A 204 14.00 -2.88 7.73
N TYR A 205 13.52 -3.88 8.47
CA TYR A 205 14.40 -4.63 9.35
C TYR A 205 15.40 -5.49 8.56
N ALA A 206 15.01 -6.06 7.41
CA ALA A 206 15.95 -6.72 6.49
C ALA A 206 17.04 -5.76 5.97
N SER A 207 16.68 -4.52 5.61
CA SER A 207 17.63 -3.45 5.28
C SER A 207 18.62 -3.20 6.42
N VAL A 208 18.13 -3.03 7.66
CA VAL A 208 18.98 -2.80 8.83
C VAL A 208 19.96 -3.96 9.06
N LEU A 209 19.50 -5.20 8.98
CA LEU A 209 20.35 -6.39 9.12
C LEU A 209 21.48 -6.39 8.08
N PHE A 210 21.15 -6.07 6.82
CA PHE A 210 22.12 -6.03 5.75
C PHE A 210 23.13 -4.88 5.91
N GLU A 211 22.66 -3.67 6.21
CA GLU A 211 23.53 -2.53 6.46
C GLU A 211 24.46 -2.78 7.66
N GLN A 212 23.97 -3.40 8.74
CA GLN A 212 24.80 -3.76 9.88
C GLN A 212 25.87 -4.81 9.52
N LYS A 213 25.53 -5.83 8.72
CA LYS A 213 26.51 -6.82 8.22
C LYS A 213 27.63 -6.14 7.43
N MET A 214 27.30 -5.16 6.60
CA MET A 214 28.26 -4.52 5.68
C MET A 214 29.04 -3.35 6.31
N ASN A 215 28.40 -2.55 7.16
CA ASN A 215 29.00 -1.38 7.79
C ASN A 215 29.71 -1.69 9.12
N GLY A 216 29.51 -2.89 9.67
CA GLY A 216 30.09 -3.30 10.95
C GLY A 216 29.44 -2.60 12.13
N LYS A 217 30.24 -2.32 13.19
CA LYS A 217 29.77 -1.76 14.46
C LYS A 217 29.54 -0.23 14.38
N VAL A 218 28.66 0.20 13.49
CA VAL A 218 28.18 1.59 13.42
C VAL A 218 26.73 1.68 13.92
N PRO A 219 26.28 2.85 14.43
CA PRO A 219 24.88 3.05 14.77
C PRO A 219 23.94 2.80 13.57
N ILE A 220 22.73 2.31 13.82
CA ILE A 220 21.70 2.11 12.78
C ILE A 220 21.46 3.43 12.03
N GLY A 221 21.37 3.36 10.70
CA GLY A 221 21.23 4.54 9.83
C GLY A 221 22.53 5.32 9.62
N LYS A 222 23.68 4.76 10.01
CA LYS A 222 25.04 5.24 9.68
C LYS A 222 25.79 4.18 8.88
N GLY A 223 26.88 4.63 8.24
CA GLY A 223 27.75 3.79 7.42
C GLY A 223 27.62 4.10 5.93
N PRO A 224 28.62 3.72 5.11
CA PRO A 224 28.64 4.02 3.69
C PRO A 224 27.81 3.05 2.83
N PHE A 225 27.62 1.81 3.27
CA PHE A 225 26.84 0.81 2.53
C PHE A 225 25.33 1.03 2.74
N VAL A 226 24.57 1.00 1.64
CA VAL A 226 23.11 1.16 1.65
C VAL A 226 22.44 -0.11 1.12
N ALA A 227 21.44 -0.62 1.84
CA ALA A 227 20.67 -1.81 1.43
C ALA A 227 19.18 -1.48 1.33
N ALA A 228 18.60 -1.54 0.12
CA ALA A 228 17.19 -1.23 -0.09
C ALA A 228 16.38 -2.47 -0.47
N PHE A 229 15.37 -2.80 0.35
CA PHE A 229 14.40 -3.86 0.06
C PHE A 229 13.12 -3.26 -0.53
N ALA A 230 13.00 -3.33 -1.85
CA ALA A 230 11.87 -2.85 -2.62
C ALA A 230 10.73 -3.88 -2.70
N GLN A 231 9.55 -3.39 -3.05
CA GLN A 231 8.38 -4.20 -3.38
C GLN A 231 8.39 -4.61 -4.85
N ALA A 232 7.81 -5.78 -5.12
CA ALA A 232 7.51 -6.25 -6.47
C ALA A 232 5.99 -6.19 -6.72
N ASN A 233 5.33 -7.34 -6.85
CA ASN A 233 3.90 -7.55 -7.10
C ASN A 233 3.22 -8.15 -5.86
N GLU A 234 3.16 -7.39 -4.76
CA GLU A 234 2.73 -7.88 -3.45
C GLU A 234 1.23 -7.85 -3.18
N GLY A 235 0.39 -7.41 -4.13
CA GLY A 235 -1.02 -7.05 -3.90
C GLY A 235 -1.85 -8.05 -3.09
N ASP A 236 -1.67 -9.35 -3.32
CA ASP A 236 -2.32 -10.47 -2.63
C ASP A 236 -1.33 -11.33 -1.81
N VAL A 237 -0.15 -10.80 -1.49
CA VAL A 237 0.94 -11.52 -0.84
C VAL A 237 1.16 -11.03 0.60
N SER A 238 0.86 -11.89 1.57
CA SER A 238 0.94 -11.61 3.01
C SER A 238 2.19 -12.21 3.66
N PRO A 239 2.82 -11.52 4.64
CA PRO A 239 3.90 -12.09 5.45
C PRO A 239 3.40 -13.03 6.57
N ASN A 240 2.09 -13.14 6.77
CA ASN A 240 1.48 -13.85 7.90
C ASN A 240 1.33 -15.35 7.61
N THR A 241 2.47 -16.04 7.57
CA THR A 241 2.60 -17.40 7.02
C THR A 241 1.91 -18.52 7.81
N LYS A 242 1.37 -18.28 9.02
CA LYS A 242 0.56 -19.29 9.73
C LYS A 242 -0.89 -19.35 9.21
N GLY A 243 -1.26 -18.46 8.29
CA GLY A 243 -2.57 -18.42 7.66
C GLY A 243 -3.65 -17.80 8.54
N ALA A 244 -4.83 -17.62 7.94
CA ALA A 244 -5.98 -16.96 8.55
C ALA A 244 -6.77 -17.91 9.44
N ARG A 245 -7.01 -17.50 10.69
CA ARG A 245 -7.78 -18.25 11.69
C ARG A 245 -8.74 -17.34 12.44
N CYS A 246 -9.80 -17.97 12.93
CA CYS A 246 -10.78 -17.34 13.80
C CYS A 246 -10.20 -17.15 15.19
N ILE A 247 -10.10 -15.89 15.65
CA ILE A 247 -9.51 -15.57 16.95
C ILE A 247 -10.31 -16.12 18.14
N ASP A 248 -11.60 -16.40 17.94
CA ASP A 248 -12.51 -16.90 18.98
C ASP A 248 -12.52 -18.43 19.10
N THR A 249 -12.26 -19.16 18.01
CA THR A 249 -12.36 -20.63 17.96
C THR A 249 -11.04 -21.34 17.61
N GLY A 250 -10.05 -20.62 17.05
CA GLY A 250 -8.79 -21.18 16.54
C GLY A 250 -8.92 -21.95 15.21
N LEU A 251 -10.15 -22.11 14.69
CA LEU A 251 -10.41 -22.79 13.43
C LEU A 251 -9.96 -21.95 12.23
N PRO A 252 -9.67 -22.56 11.07
CA PRO A 252 -9.44 -21.83 9.83
C PRO A 252 -10.64 -20.94 9.47
N CYS A 253 -10.39 -19.75 8.94
CA CYS A 253 -11.46 -18.90 8.43
C CYS A 253 -12.16 -19.50 7.20
N ASP A 254 -13.35 -18.99 6.88
CA ASP A 254 -13.96 -19.22 5.58
C ASP A 254 -13.08 -18.62 4.46
N VAL A 255 -12.63 -19.47 3.54
CA VAL A 255 -11.63 -19.11 2.51
C VAL A 255 -12.15 -18.13 1.46
N ASN A 256 -13.46 -18.11 1.21
CA ASN A 256 -14.05 -17.23 0.21
C ASN A 256 -14.27 -15.83 0.77
N THR A 257 -14.92 -15.75 1.92
CA THR A 257 -15.38 -14.49 2.50
C THR A 257 -14.39 -13.88 3.47
N SER A 258 -13.38 -14.65 3.92
CA SER A 258 -12.47 -14.29 5.01
C SER A 258 -13.22 -13.92 6.29
N THR A 259 -14.16 -14.78 6.70
CA THR A 259 -14.98 -14.54 7.89
C THR A 259 -15.00 -15.73 8.85
N CYS A 260 -15.41 -15.46 10.08
CA CYS A 260 -15.64 -16.42 11.15
C CYS A 260 -17.06 -16.23 11.64
N ASN A 261 -17.94 -17.20 11.34
CA ASN A 261 -19.38 -17.07 11.58
C ASN A 261 -19.97 -15.77 10.98
N GLY A 262 -19.48 -15.38 9.78
CA GLY A 262 -19.92 -14.19 9.07
C GLY A 262 -19.27 -12.87 9.48
N GLN A 263 -18.42 -12.86 10.51
CA GLN A 263 -17.70 -11.67 10.99
C GLN A 263 -16.27 -11.66 10.44
N ASN A 264 -15.87 -10.58 9.75
CA ASN A 264 -14.53 -10.45 9.18
C ASN A 264 -13.49 -10.05 10.25
N GLU A 265 -13.88 -9.23 11.23
CA GLU A 265 -13.03 -8.74 12.33
C GLU A 265 -12.38 -9.87 13.15
N LYS A 266 -13.00 -11.06 13.12
CA LYS A 266 -12.51 -12.26 13.80
C LYS A 266 -11.55 -13.11 12.97
N CYS A 267 -11.48 -12.89 11.66
CA CYS A 267 -10.62 -13.65 10.77
C CYS A 267 -9.27 -12.94 10.57
N ILE A 268 -8.22 -13.43 11.23
CA ILE A 268 -6.90 -12.80 11.22
C ILE A 268 -5.82 -13.80 10.80
N ALA A 269 -4.93 -13.38 9.90
CA ALA A 269 -3.73 -14.12 9.53
C ALA A 269 -2.60 -13.86 10.53
N PHE A 270 -1.92 -14.93 10.94
CA PHE A 270 -0.87 -14.86 11.95
C PHE A 270 0.53 -15.02 11.37
N GLY A 271 1.46 -14.21 11.85
CA GLY A 271 2.88 -14.34 11.54
C GLY A 271 3.54 -15.59 12.14
N PRO A 272 4.75 -15.93 11.69
CA PRO A 272 5.46 -17.13 12.14
C PRO A 272 5.91 -17.07 13.62
N GLY A 273 6.07 -15.88 14.20
CA GLY A 273 6.55 -15.69 15.57
C GLY A 273 5.46 -15.90 16.64
N LYS A 274 5.85 -15.70 17.90
CA LYS A 274 4.99 -15.65 19.09
C LYS A 274 4.19 -14.35 19.18
N ASP A 275 4.72 -13.28 18.60
CA ASP A 275 4.13 -11.95 18.55
C ASP A 275 4.48 -11.27 17.21
N MET A 276 4.02 -10.03 17.03
CA MET A 276 4.26 -9.26 15.80
C MET A 276 5.72 -8.85 15.62
N PHE A 277 6.47 -8.64 16.71
CA PHE A 277 7.87 -8.22 16.65
C PHE A 277 8.74 -9.39 16.18
N GLU A 278 8.56 -10.57 16.79
CA GLU A 278 9.25 -11.79 16.39
C GLU A 278 8.82 -12.23 14.98
N SER A 279 7.55 -12.05 14.61
CA SER A 279 7.09 -12.31 13.24
C SER A 279 7.77 -11.39 12.23
N THR A 280 7.88 -10.09 12.54
CA THR A 280 8.61 -9.12 11.72
C THR A 280 10.07 -9.51 11.56
N GLU A 281 10.71 -9.93 12.66
CA GLU A 281 12.08 -10.42 12.66
C GLU A 281 12.28 -11.67 11.79
N ILE A 282 11.42 -12.68 11.93
CA ILE A 282 11.56 -13.92 11.17
C ILE A 282 11.40 -13.65 9.66
N ILE A 283 10.42 -12.85 9.26
CA ILE A 283 10.19 -12.54 7.83
C ILE A 283 11.32 -11.64 7.29
N ALA A 284 11.81 -10.70 8.09
CA ALA A 284 12.96 -9.88 7.73
C ALA A 284 14.22 -10.72 7.52
N ARG A 285 14.49 -11.66 8.45
CA ARG A 285 15.68 -12.50 8.41
C ARG A 285 15.70 -13.42 7.20
N LYS A 286 14.55 -14.01 6.84
CA LYS A 286 14.38 -14.79 5.60
C LYS A 286 14.73 -13.97 4.35
N GLN A 287 14.23 -12.73 4.26
CA GLN A 287 14.56 -11.84 3.15
C GLN A 287 16.05 -11.47 3.14
N PHE A 288 16.61 -11.15 4.30
CA PHE A 288 18.03 -10.81 4.48
C PHE A 288 18.96 -11.95 4.08
N GLU A 289 18.71 -13.16 4.56
CA GLU A 289 19.55 -14.34 4.28
C GLU A 289 19.59 -14.66 2.79
N LYS A 290 18.43 -14.66 2.12
CA LYS A 290 18.38 -14.85 0.66
C LYS A 290 19.08 -13.71 -0.08
N ALA A 291 18.88 -12.46 0.35
CA ALA A 291 19.58 -11.33 -0.27
C ALA A 291 21.10 -11.44 -0.11
N VAL A 292 21.61 -11.91 1.02
CA VAL A 292 23.05 -12.14 1.23
C VAL A 292 23.57 -13.23 0.30
N GLU A 293 22.87 -14.36 0.20
CA GLU A 293 23.20 -15.45 -0.73
C GLU A 293 23.31 -14.94 -2.18
N LEU A 294 22.30 -14.19 -2.64
CA LEU A 294 22.27 -13.61 -3.98
C LEU A 294 23.37 -12.57 -4.19
N PHE A 295 23.64 -11.73 -3.18
CA PHE A 295 24.66 -10.69 -3.24
C PHE A 295 26.08 -11.25 -3.30
N GLU A 296 26.37 -12.29 -2.52
CA GLU A 296 27.68 -12.95 -2.49
C GLU A 296 27.95 -13.71 -3.80
N SER A 297 26.91 -14.28 -4.43
CA SER A 297 27.01 -15.01 -5.71
C SER A 297 26.77 -14.17 -6.97
N ALA A 298 26.35 -12.90 -6.84
CA ALA A 298 26.12 -12.00 -7.98
C ALA A 298 27.40 -11.67 -8.73
N ASN A 299 27.57 -12.27 -9.91
CA ASN A 299 28.74 -12.10 -10.79
C ASN A 299 28.38 -11.65 -12.22
N SER A 300 27.09 -11.66 -12.59
CA SER A 300 26.62 -11.26 -13.92
C SER A 300 26.60 -9.74 -14.05
N PRO A 301 27.50 -9.11 -14.83
CA PRO A 301 27.57 -7.66 -14.94
C PRO A 301 26.40 -7.12 -15.78
N ILE A 302 25.92 -5.93 -15.44
CA ILE A 302 25.03 -5.12 -16.27
C ILE A 302 25.86 -4.05 -16.97
N SER A 303 25.69 -3.93 -18.29
CA SER A 303 26.29 -2.89 -19.11
C SER A 303 25.33 -2.48 -20.22
N GLY A 304 25.52 -1.26 -20.74
CA GLY A 304 24.67 -0.69 -21.79
C GLY A 304 24.22 0.73 -21.47
N PRO A 305 23.53 1.39 -22.42
CA PRO A 305 22.98 2.73 -22.21
C PRO A 305 21.84 2.69 -21.18
N ILE A 306 21.71 3.77 -20.40
CA ILE A 306 20.58 3.98 -19.50
C ILE A 306 19.47 4.70 -20.28
N GLY A 307 18.30 4.07 -20.36
CA GLY A 307 17.08 4.66 -20.92
C GLY A 307 16.01 4.88 -19.84
N PHE A 308 15.11 5.84 -20.07
CA PHE A 308 13.94 6.06 -19.22
C PHE A 308 12.77 6.58 -20.04
N ALA A 309 11.56 6.24 -19.63
CA ALA A 309 10.31 6.69 -20.24
C ALA A 309 9.30 6.99 -19.13
N HIS A 310 8.51 8.06 -19.32
CA HIS A 310 7.52 8.50 -18.36
C HIS A 310 6.34 9.13 -19.09
N GLN A 311 5.13 8.84 -18.62
CA GLN A 311 3.90 9.46 -19.12
C GLN A 311 2.89 9.61 -17.99
N PHE A 312 2.26 10.78 -17.90
CA PHE A 312 1.03 10.93 -17.11
C PHE A 312 -0.15 10.47 -17.95
N ILE A 313 -0.94 9.55 -17.41
CA ILE A 313 -2.09 8.94 -18.09
C ILE A 313 -3.35 9.24 -17.28
N ASP A 314 -4.40 9.72 -17.95
CA ASP A 314 -5.73 9.83 -17.35
C ASP A 314 -6.42 8.46 -17.35
N MET A 315 -6.26 7.70 -16.27
CA MET A 315 -6.81 6.36 -16.16
C MET A 315 -8.35 6.29 -16.16
N SER A 316 -9.08 7.41 -16.16
CA SER A 316 -10.53 7.42 -16.04
C SER A 316 -11.31 7.10 -17.32
N ASN A 317 -10.65 7.11 -18.49
CA ASN A 317 -11.27 6.88 -19.80
C ASN A 317 -10.26 6.39 -20.86
N GLN A 318 -9.47 5.36 -20.53
CA GLN A 318 -8.51 4.75 -21.44
C GLN A 318 -9.16 3.62 -22.24
N THR A 319 -8.99 3.63 -23.56
CA THR A 319 -9.41 2.51 -24.42
C THR A 319 -8.38 1.38 -24.32
N VAL A 320 -8.86 0.18 -23.98
CA VAL A 320 -8.03 -1.02 -23.85
C VAL A 320 -8.44 -2.01 -24.93
N ARG A 321 -7.48 -2.44 -25.75
CA ARG A 321 -7.74 -3.49 -26.75
C ARG A 321 -7.64 -4.86 -26.09
N LEU A 322 -8.76 -5.60 -26.05
CA LEU A 322 -8.82 -6.93 -25.44
C LEU A 322 -8.33 -8.02 -26.39
N ASN A 323 -8.69 -7.92 -27.66
CA ASN A 323 -8.24 -8.83 -28.71
C ASN A 323 -8.29 -8.13 -30.08
N LYS A 324 -8.25 -8.88 -31.18
CA LYS A 324 -8.27 -8.29 -32.53
C LYS A 324 -9.54 -7.50 -32.84
N THR A 325 -10.67 -7.83 -32.22
CA THR A 325 -12.00 -7.30 -32.58
C THR A 325 -12.71 -6.57 -31.43
N ALA A 326 -12.28 -6.76 -30.18
CA ALA A 326 -12.93 -6.19 -29.00
C ALA A 326 -12.05 -5.15 -28.30
N ASN A 327 -12.67 -4.02 -27.96
CA ASN A 327 -12.12 -2.99 -27.10
C ASN A 327 -13.00 -2.83 -25.85
N ALA A 328 -12.37 -2.50 -24.73
CA ALA A 328 -13.01 -2.04 -23.50
C ALA A 328 -12.56 -0.62 -23.18
N THR A 329 -13.16 -0.02 -22.17
CA THR A 329 -12.77 1.30 -21.65
C THR A 329 -12.63 1.23 -20.14
N THR A 330 -11.60 1.86 -19.59
CA THR A 330 -11.46 1.97 -18.14
C THR A 330 -12.57 2.82 -17.53
N CYS A 331 -12.83 2.62 -16.24
CA CYS A 331 -13.87 3.34 -15.52
C CYS A 331 -13.29 4.51 -14.72
N LYS A 332 -14.15 5.46 -14.34
CA LYS A 332 -13.84 6.38 -13.24
C LYS A 332 -13.55 5.58 -11.95
N PRO A 333 -12.66 6.09 -11.08
CA PRO A 333 -12.30 5.37 -9.86
C PRO A 333 -13.52 5.19 -8.95
N ALA A 334 -13.77 3.94 -8.57
CA ALA A 334 -14.81 3.53 -7.65
C ALA A 334 -14.30 2.37 -6.78
N MET A 335 -14.81 2.28 -5.56
CA MET A 335 -14.43 1.24 -4.59
C MET A 335 -15.62 0.29 -4.41
N GLY A 336 -15.38 -1.00 -4.60
CA GLY A 336 -16.38 -2.04 -4.34
C GLY A 336 -16.62 -2.22 -2.83
N TYR A 337 -17.69 -2.94 -2.48
CA TYR A 337 -18.05 -3.24 -1.09
C TYR A 337 -16.92 -3.87 -0.30
N SER A 338 -16.22 -4.83 -0.91
CA SER A 338 -15.13 -5.59 -0.30
C SER A 338 -13.96 -4.71 0.15
N PHE A 339 -13.84 -3.47 -0.33
CA PHE A 339 -12.86 -2.53 0.19
C PHE A 339 -13.02 -2.33 1.72
N ALA A 340 -14.26 -2.20 2.19
CA ALA A 340 -14.54 -1.98 3.60
C ALA A 340 -14.32 -3.24 4.47
N ALA A 341 -14.21 -4.43 3.85
CA ALA A 341 -13.93 -5.68 4.56
C ALA A 341 -12.47 -5.78 5.04
N GLY A 342 -11.57 -4.97 4.48
CA GLY A 342 -10.13 -5.11 4.69
C GLY A 342 -9.63 -6.48 4.20
N THR A 343 -8.56 -6.97 4.82
CA THR A 343 -7.98 -8.28 4.52
C THR A 343 -7.76 -9.09 5.79
N THR A 344 -7.28 -10.33 5.67
CA THR A 344 -6.89 -11.13 6.84
C THR A 344 -5.66 -10.57 7.57
N ASP A 345 -4.86 -9.70 6.94
CA ASP A 345 -3.73 -9.00 7.58
C ASP A 345 -4.17 -7.81 8.45
N GLY A 346 -5.40 -7.35 8.25
CA GLY A 346 -5.98 -6.18 8.87
C GLY A 346 -7.44 -6.07 8.47
N PRO A 347 -8.36 -6.72 9.22
CA PRO A 347 -9.76 -6.70 8.86
C PRO A 347 -10.32 -5.28 8.98
N GLY A 348 -11.20 -4.94 8.05
CA GLY A 348 -11.99 -3.71 8.12
C GLY A 348 -13.13 -3.84 9.14
N GLY A 349 -13.78 -2.73 9.45
CA GLY A 349 -14.87 -2.73 10.44
C GLY A 349 -16.23 -3.07 9.85
N PHE A 350 -17.23 -3.28 10.71
CA PHE A 350 -18.66 -3.38 10.37
C PHE A 350 -19.08 -4.62 9.56
N ASP A 351 -18.40 -5.76 9.77
CA ASP A 351 -18.78 -7.06 9.21
C ASP A 351 -18.91 -7.12 7.67
N PHE A 352 -18.18 -6.26 6.96
CA PHE A 352 -18.06 -6.36 5.50
C PHE A 352 -17.30 -7.63 5.11
N LYS A 353 -17.71 -8.26 4.00
CA LYS A 353 -17.11 -9.51 3.50
C LYS A 353 -16.30 -9.27 2.24
N GLN A 354 -15.20 -10.01 2.06
CA GLN A 354 -14.36 -9.86 0.87
C GLN A 354 -15.03 -10.41 -0.40
N VAL A 355 -15.84 -11.46 -0.28
CA VAL A 355 -16.61 -12.05 -1.38
C VAL A 355 -18.09 -12.06 -1.02
N GLY A 356 -18.93 -11.62 -1.95
CA GLY A 356 -20.38 -11.67 -1.83
C GLY A 356 -21.09 -10.78 -2.85
N PHE A 357 -22.09 -11.35 -3.53
CA PHE A 357 -23.07 -10.57 -4.30
C PHE A 357 -24.00 -9.87 -3.32
N PHE A 358 -23.80 -8.57 -3.10
CA PHE A 358 -24.89 -7.74 -2.61
C PHE A 358 -25.69 -7.27 -3.83
N ILE A 359 -26.93 -7.76 -3.96
CA ILE A 359 -27.97 -6.91 -4.54
C ILE A 359 -27.86 -5.61 -3.75
N GLN A 360 -27.66 -4.51 -4.45
CA GLN A 360 -27.39 -3.19 -3.90
C GLN A 360 -28.59 -2.76 -3.02
N LYS A 361 -28.65 -3.29 -1.80
CA LYS A 361 -29.67 -2.94 -0.82
C LYS A 361 -29.48 -1.46 -0.51
N CYS A 362 -30.58 -0.75 -0.62
CA CYS A 362 -30.72 0.70 -0.49
C CYS A 362 -29.98 1.27 0.75
N LEU A 363 -29.83 0.46 1.80
CA LEU A 363 -29.06 0.71 3.02
C LEU A 363 -27.61 1.19 2.79
N PHE A 364 -26.86 0.64 1.83
CA PHE A 364 -25.44 0.95 1.69
C PHE A 364 -25.17 2.35 1.10
N VAL A 365 -26.02 2.81 0.19
CA VAL A 365 -25.94 4.18 -0.32
C VAL A 365 -26.15 5.17 0.83
N LEU A 366 -27.03 4.86 1.78
CA LEU A 366 -27.35 5.72 2.91
C LEU A 366 -26.30 5.65 4.02
N VAL A 367 -25.75 4.47 4.34
CA VAL A 367 -24.67 4.32 5.33
C VAL A 367 -23.37 4.95 4.82
N SER A 368 -23.03 4.79 3.54
CA SER A 368 -21.87 5.45 2.94
C SER A 368 -22.00 6.97 2.96
N ILE A 369 -23.18 7.51 2.60
CA ILE A 369 -23.42 8.97 2.65
C ILE A 369 -23.47 9.48 4.10
N TYR A 370 -24.03 8.73 5.04
CA TYR A 370 -24.06 9.11 6.46
C TYR A 370 -22.68 9.02 7.11
N GLN A 371 -21.86 8.02 6.81
CA GLN A 371 -20.46 7.99 7.23
C GLN A 371 -19.70 9.18 6.63
N ILE A 372 -19.85 9.47 5.32
CA ILE A 372 -19.27 10.67 4.70
C ILE A 372 -19.76 11.96 5.38
N ILE A 373 -21.02 12.03 5.84
CA ILE A 373 -21.60 13.22 6.48
C ILE A 373 -21.24 13.35 7.95
N ARG A 374 -21.24 12.28 8.75
CA ARG A 374 -20.69 12.30 10.11
C ARG A 374 -19.22 12.66 10.06
N PHE A 375 -18.48 12.15 9.07
CA PHE A 375 -17.09 12.50 8.85
C PHE A 375 -16.91 13.96 8.43
N ALA A 376 -17.78 14.48 7.55
CA ALA A 376 -17.78 15.90 7.17
C ALA A 376 -18.24 16.84 8.30
N LEU A 377 -19.11 16.37 9.21
CA LEU A 377 -19.56 17.10 10.40
C LEU A 377 -18.50 17.09 11.50
N LEU A 378 -17.80 15.96 11.71
CA LEU A 378 -16.60 15.88 12.57
C LEU A 378 -15.50 16.83 12.07
N MET A 379 -15.23 16.84 10.76
CA MET A 379 -14.30 17.80 10.14
C MET A 379 -14.74 19.25 10.30
N LYS A 380 -16.05 19.55 10.39
CA LYS A 380 -16.56 20.90 10.70
C LYS A 380 -16.41 21.26 12.18
N MET A 381 -16.56 20.29 13.09
CA MET A 381 -16.43 20.53 14.54
C MET A 381 -14.99 20.85 14.97
N PHE A 382 -13.98 20.31 14.27
CA PHE A 382 -12.57 20.63 14.54
C PHE A 382 -12.07 21.93 13.89
N TYR A 383 -12.93 22.63 13.14
CA TYR A 383 -12.61 23.92 12.48
C TYR A 383 -13.62 25.01 12.87
N SER A 384 -14.02 25.06 14.15
CA SER A 384 -14.62 26.28 14.71
C SER A 384 -13.51 27.30 14.98
N PRO A 385 -13.57 28.54 14.46
CA PRO A 385 -12.52 29.56 14.64
C PRO A 385 -12.38 30.11 16.07
N SER A 386 -12.95 29.45 17.08
CA SER A 386 -13.18 30.04 18.40
C SER A 386 -12.28 29.50 19.51
N TYR A 387 -11.13 28.91 19.17
CA TYR A 387 -10.01 28.70 20.09
C TYR A 387 -8.68 28.88 19.35
N LEU A 388 -8.36 30.14 19.04
CA LEU A 388 -7.01 30.67 18.89
C LEU A 388 -6.96 31.98 19.68
#